data_AF-A0A3S0XNF5-F1
#
_entry.id   AF-A0A3S0XNF5-F1
#
_cell.length_a   1.000
_cell.length_b   1.000
_cell.length_c   1.000
_cell.angle_alpha   90.00
_cell.angle_beta   90.00
_cell.angle_gamma   90.00
#
_symmetry.space_group_name_H-M   'P 1'
#
loop_
_entity.id
_entity.type
_entity.pdbx_description
1 polymer ?
#
loop_
_entity_poly.entity_id
_entity_poly.type
_entity_poly.pdbx_seq_one_letter_code
_entity_poly.pdbx_strand_id
1 'polypeptide(L)'
;MPRTIELKHPRHYPLLRLEKNEHGLYPVPTMRCGILPYIRQGNDIIWGCVKSNRVGPVTITLPAGTQDIHAIKDDRRFSLEVGKPFPDLEYDFLEEFVGKLFRDTIYQDIINRLIEHQFEVYAENPLVTALHETREEHGVDLRKEEGRDHHLLNRLIQLPVQSLSGKRGANAQSFWVAALDSLDGIVLSDTVKVENKIRRNFGRVFYEQGCWGTLSDFKYQLKEARTYSSDPTGSSHQTDLIKGVLEAYEENIELLERVELLIRADFLKSAFPRGLNPFFSSPPKKHKQDIQEVQTIKSALRTISYDTWFVLDLDNTVMESTLELGSDQWFTHLADYALKALPEPLEAMRLTLLIYSAVQAHTVTRAVEPGMIRIIKALQDIGIPVLALTARDITIKQSTVLQLEAIGIDFSRNCIDVSDDSYEQGIIFCNGKNKGIVWQEFMKKCPKKPAHLVMLDDKKRHLERMSDAAKALGVNFTGLRYGFLDEKISSFDMKLANHQLAYLTKELPEEVQDAIVSLKLVPHLHETSSSASLFSSSFFNPDERVGFLSEPYVRPDSSRAYSSVK
;
A
#
# COMPACT_ATOMS: atom_id res chain seq x y z
N MET A 1 -12.47 -0.39 -4.86
CA MET A 1 -12.25 -1.03 -6.19
C MET A 1 -12.32 0.01 -7.29
N PRO A 2 -11.41 -0.02 -8.29
CA PRO A 2 -11.51 0.82 -9.48
C PRO A 2 -12.80 0.55 -10.27
N ARG A 3 -13.39 1.59 -10.86
CA ARG A 3 -14.65 1.50 -11.62
C ARG A 3 -14.51 2.22 -12.95
N THR A 4 -14.92 1.57 -14.04
CA THR A 4 -15.03 2.26 -15.34
C THR A 4 -16.26 3.16 -15.34
N ILE A 5 -16.06 4.41 -15.75
CA ILE A 5 -17.08 5.45 -15.78
C ILE A 5 -17.43 5.75 -17.22
N GLU A 6 -18.72 5.65 -17.54
CA GLU A 6 -19.23 6.26 -18.77
C GLU A 6 -19.37 7.76 -18.54
N LEU A 7 -18.55 8.54 -19.24
CA LEU A 7 -18.64 9.98 -19.14
C LEU A 7 -19.98 10.46 -19.70
N LYS A 8 -20.64 11.35 -18.98
CA LYS A 8 -21.84 12.07 -19.39
C LYS A 8 -21.52 13.54 -19.64
N HIS A 9 -22.41 14.24 -20.34
CA HIS A 9 -22.34 15.70 -20.44
C HIS A 9 -22.29 16.32 -19.02
N PRO A 10 -21.44 17.34 -18.77
CA PRO A 10 -21.26 17.95 -17.45
C PRO A 10 -22.56 18.31 -16.71
N ARG A 11 -23.58 18.81 -17.43
CA ARG A 11 -24.90 19.17 -16.87
C ARG A 11 -25.68 17.99 -16.25
N HIS A 12 -25.32 16.75 -16.59
CA HIS A 12 -25.99 15.55 -16.06
C HIS A 12 -25.37 15.07 -14.75
N TYR A 13 -24.26 15.66 -14.31
CA TYR A 13 -23.74 15.40 -12.97
C TYR A 13 -24.42 16.35 -11.98
N PRO A 14 -25.11 15.82 -10.97
CA PRO A 14 -25.82 16.66 -10.02
C PRO A 14 -24.82 17.46 -9.18
N LEU A 15 -25.22 18.70 -8.88
CA LEU A 15 -24.61 19.49 -7.82
C LEU A 15 -24.92 18.84 -6.47
N LEU A 16 -23.94 18.83 -5.57
CA LEU A 16 -24.07 18.22 -4.26
C LEU A 16 -24.51 19.30 -3.27
N ARG A 17 -25.73 19.23 -2.75
CA ARG A 17 -26.23 20.24 -1.80
C ARG A 17 -25.31 20.31 -0.58
N LEU A 18 -24.93 21.52 -0.18
CA LEU A 18 -24.16 21.70 1.04
C LEU A 18 -25.08 21.60 2.26
N GLU A 19 -24.77 20.65 3.12
CA GLU A 19 -25.49 20.40 4.36
C GLU A 19 -24.53 20.54 5.54
N LYS A 20 -25.06 20.93 6.70
CA LYS A 20 -24.28 20.99 7.94
C LYS A 20 -23.92 19.58 8.38
N ASN A 21 -22.68 19.40 8.83
CA ASN A 21 -22.24 18.16 9.48
C ASN A 21 -22.80 18.04 10.90
N GLU A 22 -22.41 16.98 11.61
CA GLU A 22 -22.82 16.70 13.00
C GLU A 22 -22.44 17.80 14.01
N HIS A 23 -21.52 18.70 13.65
CA HIS A 23 -21.11 19.85 14.46
C HIS A 23 -21.82 21.15 14.07
N GLY A 24 -22.78 21.10 13.14
CA GLY A 24 -23.50 22.29 12.68
C GLY A 24 -22.69 23.18 11.73
N LEU A 25 -21.59 22.67 11.16
CA LEU A 25 -20.71 23.40 10.24
C LEU A 25 -20.85 22.88 8.80
N TYR A 26 -20.73 23.76 7.81
CA TYR A 26 -20.68 23.35 6.41
C TYR A 26 -19.30 22.76 6.09
N PRO A 27 -19.22 21.56 5.47
CA PRO A 27 -17.94 20.97 5.13
C PRO A 27 -17.25 21.82 4.06
N VAL A 28 -16.05 22.31 4.35
CA VAL A 28 -15.19 22.93 3.34
C VAL A 28 -14.79 21.84 2.35
N PRO A 29 -15.05 21.97 1.04
CA PRO A 29 -14.73 20.93 0.06
C PRO A 29 -13.21 20.91 -0.22
N THR A 30 -12.46 20.37 0.73
CA THR A 30 -10.99 20.25 0.62
C THR A 30 -10.54 19.04 -0.20
N MET A 31 -11.49 18.23 -0.70
CA MET A 31 -11.18 17.05 -1.49
C MET A 31 -10.47 17.44 -2.78
N ARG A 32 -9.29 16.84 -2.98
CA ARG A 32 -8.53 17.02 -4.22
C ARG A 32 -9.09 16.13 -5.32
N CYS A 33 -9.35 16.72 -6.47
CA CYS A 33 -9.92 16.05 -7.64
C CYS A 33 -9.01 16.25 -8.87
N GLY A 34 -8.83 15.20 -9.67
CA GLY A 34 -8.08 15.30 -10.91
C GLY A 34 -8.17 14.07 -11.80
N ILE A 35 -8.03 14.27 -13.12
CA ILE A 35 -7.88 13.20 -14.10
C ILE A 35 -6.40 13.09 -14.45
N LEU A 36 -5.82 11.90 -14.34
CA LEU A 36 -4.50 11.56 -14.84
C LEU A 36 -4.66 11.00 -16.27
N PRO A 37 -4.46 11.80 -17.33
CA PRO A 37 -4.51 11.29 -18.69
C PRO A 37 -3.25 10.48 -19.00
N TYR A 38 -3.41 9.45 -19.83
CA TYR A 38 -2.30 8.66 -20.33
C TYR A 38 -2.56 8.18 -21.75
N ILE A 39 -1.48 7.95 -22.49
CA ILE A 39 -1.48 7.24 -23.77
C ILE A 39 -0.51 6.06 -23.66
N ARG A 40 -0.74 5.02 -24.46
CA ARG A 40 0.20 3.90 -24.60
C ARG A 40 0.98 4.07 -25.90
N GLN A 41 2.30 3.95 -25.81
CA GLN A 41 3.18 3.96 -26.97
C GLN A 41 4.05 2.69 -26.92
N GLY A 42 3.61 1.66 -27.64
CA GLY A 42 4.23 0.33 -27.55
C GLY A 42 4.06 -0.28 -26.15
N ASN A 43 5.18 -0.59 -25.49
CA ASN A 43 5.19 -1.14 -24.13
C ASN A 43 5.23 -0.06 -23.04
N ASP A 44 5.38 1.20 -23.43
CA ASP A 44 5.48 2.33 -22.52
C ASP A 44 4.12 3.01 -22.32
N ILE A 45 3.98 3.63 -21.17
CA ILE A 45 2.85 4.48 -20.82
C ILE A 45 3.39 5.89 -20.65
N ILE A 46 2.84 6.82 -21.43
CA ILE A 46 3.14 8.24 -21.35
C ILE A 46 2.01 8.90 -20.58
N TRP A 47 2.36 9.56 -19.50
CA TRP A 47 1.44 10.17 -18.55
C TRP A 47 1.41 11.68 -18.74
N GLY A 48 0.23 12.29 -18.63
CA GLY A 48 0.12 13.73 -18.44
C GLY A 48 0.15 14.06 -16.96
N CYS A 49 1.21 14.71 -16.48
CA CYS A 49 1.37 15.19 -15.11
C CYS A 49 1.49 16.71 -15.06
N VAL A 50 1.65 17.28 -13.87
CA VAL A 50 1.79 18.72 -13.67
C VAL A 50 3.16 19.02 -13.09
N LYS A 51 3.95 19.87 -13.76
CA LYS A 51 5.13 20.51 -13.19
C LYS A 51 4.70 21.71 -12.35
N SER A 52 5.03 21.74 -11.06
CA SER A 52 4.64 22.85 -10.18
C SER A 52 5.74 23.25 -9.22
N ASN A 53 5.93 24.54 -8.96
CA ASN A 53 6.85 25.04 -7.92
C ASN A 53 6.14 25.35 -6.58
N ARG A 54 4.93 24.80 -6.38
CA ARG A 54 4.04 25.11 -5.23
C ARG A 54 4.70 24.98 -3.85
N VAL A 55 5.63 24.04 -3.71
CA VAL A 55 6.26 23.67 -2.43
C VAL A 55 7.78 23.88 -2.41
N GLY A 56 8.35 24.54 -3.42
CA GLY A 56 9.79 24.80 -3.51
C GLY A 56 10.31 24.60 -4.94
N PRO A 57 11.31 23.72 -5.18
CA PRO A 57 11.77 23.40 -6.53
C PRO A 57 10.64 22.79 -7.37
N VAL A 58 10.82 22.75 -8.68
CA VAL A 58 9.83 22.22 -9.64
C VAL A 58 9.55 20.76 -9.33
N THR A 59 8.31 20.47 -8.99
CA THR A 59 7.76 19.17 -8.62
C THR A 59 6.98 18.58 -9.79
N ILE A 60 6.91 17.25 -9.91
CA ILE A 60 5.91 16.59 -10.75
C ILE A 60 4.81 16.07 -9.82
N THR A 61 3.59 16.55 -10.01
CA THR A 61 2.44 16.18 -9.20
C THR A 61 1.30 15.66 -10.07
N LEU A 62 0.46 14.85 -9.45
CA LEU A 62 -0.83 14.55 -10.02
C LEU A 62 -1.73 15.79 -10.02
N PRO A 63 -2.70 15.85 -10.93
CA PRO A 63 -3.56 17.02 -11.12
C PRO A 63 -4.49 17.16 -9.93
N ALA A 64 -4.58 18.31 -9.27
CA ALA A 64 -5.26 18.36 -7.97
C ALA A 64 -5.91 19.71 -7.66
N GLY A 65 -7.12 19.89 -8.20
CA GLY A 65 -8.00 20.99 -7.80
C GLY A 65 -8.87 20.68 -6.60
N THR A 66 -9.41 21.72 -6.00
CA THR A 66 -10.46 21.64 -4.97
C THR A 66 -11.82 21.88 -5.62
N GLN A 67 -12.88 21.23 -5.14
CA GLN A 67 -14.21 21.45 -5.71
C GLN A 67 -14.67 22.90 -5.50
N ASP A 68 -15.35 23.42 -6.49
CA ASP A 68 -15.98 24.73 -6.43
C ASP A 68 -17.29 24.69 -5.64
N ILE A 69 -17.65 25.84 -5.10
CA ILE A 69 -18.98 26.07 -4.52
C ILE A 69 -19.84 26.83 -5.54
N HIS A 70 -21.06 26.36 -5.74
CA HIS A 70 -22.05 27.06 -6.55
C HIS A 70 -23.14 27.64 -5.65
N ALA A 71 -23.34 28.95 -5.75
CA ALA A 71 -24.47 29.64 -5.14
C ALA A 71 -25.49 29.99 -6.23
N ILE A 72 -26.74 29.59 -6.05
CA ILE A 72 -27.81 29.72 -7.05
C ILE A 72 -28.98 30.48 -6.44
N LYS A 73 -29.47 31.49 -7.16
CA LYS A 73 -30.66 32.26 -6.80
C LYS A 73 -31.27 32.89 -8.06
N ASP A 74 -32.58 32.78 -8.24
CA ASP A 74 -33.32 33.39 -9.35
C ASP A 74 -32.69 33.11 -10.73
N ASP A 75 -32.37 31.83 -11.00
CA ASP A 75 -31.66 31.33 -12.20
C ASP A 75 -30.23 31.86 -12.41
N ARG A 76 -29.70 32.69 -11.50
CA ARG A 76 -28.30 33.12 -11.50
C ARG A 76 -27.45 32.11 -10.74
N ARG A 77 -26.33 31.68 -11.34
CA ARG A 77 -25.34 30.78 -10.73
C ARG A 77 -24.00 31.47 -10.61
N PHE A 78 -23.46 31.47 -9.40
CA PHE A 78 -22.12 31.97 -9.09
C PHE A 78 -21.22 30.78 -8.73
N SER A 79 -20.01 30.72 -9.30
CA SER A 79 -18.99 29.73 -8.94
C SER A 79 -17.93 30.39 -8.07
N LEU A 80 -17.69 29.80 -6.91
CA LEU A 80 -16.81 30.30 -5.86
C LEU A 80 -15.73 29.27 -5.59
N GLU A 81 -14.49 29.61 -5.91
CA GLU A 81 -13.37 28.69 -5.73
C GLU A 81 -12.80 28.77 -4.32
N VAL A 82 -12.71 27.62 -3.65
CA VAL A 82 -12.21 27.57 -2.29
C VAL A 82 -10.75 28.01 -2.20
N GLY A 83 -10.49 28.82 -1.19
CA GLY A 83 -9.22 29.46 -0.92
C GLY A 83 -8.88 30.60 -1.87
N LYS A 84 -9.69 30.97 -2.88
CA LYS A 84 -9.43 32.19 -3.68
C LYS A 84 -9.98 33.41 -2.92
N PRO A 85 -9.50 34.64 -3.21
CA PRO A 85 -10.17 35.84 -2.75
C PRO A 85 -11.64 35.81 -3.20
N PHE A 86 -12.56 36.12 -2.29
CA PHE A 86 -13.97 36.16 -2.60
C PHE A 86 -14.24 37.25 -3.65
N PRO A 87 -14.94 36.92 -4.75
CA PRO A 87 -15.22 37.88 -5.81
C PRO A 87 -16.27 38.89 -5.35
N ASP A 88 -16.32 40.04 -6.02
CA ASP A 88 -17.47 40.93 -5.91
C ASP A 88 -18.64 40.31 -6.67
N LEU A 89 -19.74 40.08 -5.97
CA LEU A 89 -20.98 39.51 -6.53
C LEU A 89 -22.09 40.56 -6.67
N GLU A 90 -21.81 41.84 -6.42
CA GLU A 90 -22.78 42.95 -6.46
C GLU A 90 -23.93 42.80 -5.46
N TYR A 91 -23.65 42.19 -4.28
CA TYR A 91 -24.60 42.11 -3.17
C TYR A 91 -24.01 42.76 -1.93
N ASP A 92 -24.67 43.81 -1.41
CA ASP A 92 -24.21 44.60 -0.26
C ASP A 92 -23.87 43.73 0.97
N PHE A 93 -24.65 42.67 1.23
CA PHE A 93 -24.42 41.78 2.36
C PHE A 93 -23.16 40.90 2.24
N LEU A 94 -22.52 40.90 1.07
CA LEU A 94 -21.27 40.18 0.79
C LEU A 94 -20.06 41.11 0.65
N GLU A 95 -20.26 42.44 0.63
CA GLU A 95 -19.20 43.43 0.42
C GLU A 95 -18.06 43.26 1.44
N GLU A 96 -18.41 42.93 2.69
CA GLU A 96 -17.43 42.70 3.75
C GLU A 96 -16.50 41.51 3.49
N PHE A 97 -16.84 40.59 2.59
CA PHE A 97 -16.02 39.43 2.25
C PHE A 97 -15.14 39.63 1.03
N VAL A 98 -15.41 40.65 0.19
CA VAL A 98 -14.70 40.87 -1.07
C VAL A 98 -13.19 40.95 -0.83
N GLY A 99 -12.43 40.15 -1.58
CA GLY A 99 -10.98 40.05 -1.45
C GLY A 99 -10.48 39.21 -0.26
N LYS A 100 -11.33 38.85 0.70
CA LYS A 100 -10.97 37.92 1.78
C LYS A 100 -10.84 36.50 1.24
N LEU A 101 -9.95 35.71 1.84
CA LEU A 101 -9.71 34.35 1.39
C LEU A 101 -10.87 33.43 1.78
N PHE A 102 -11.48 32.75 0.81
CA PHE A 102 -12.64 31.90 1.03
C PHE A 102 -12.27 30.55 1.68
N ARG A 103 -12.00 30.54 2.99
CA ARG A 103 -11.67 29.35 3.80
C ARG A 103 -11.99 29.55 5.29
N ASP A 104 -11.89 28.48 6.07
CA ASP A 104 -11.98 28.50 7.54
C ASP A 104 -13.28 29.15 8.06
N THR A 105 -13.20 30.08 9.02
CA THR A 105 -14.38 30.78 9.57
C THR A 105 -15.06 31.67 8.52
N ILE A 106 -14.29 32.33 7.66
CA ILE A 106 -14.80 33.18 6.58
C ILE A 106 -15.68 32.37 5.63
N TYR A 107 -15.28 31.13 5.34
CA TYR A 107 -16.11 30.22 4.55
C TYR A 107 -17.47 29.97 5.23
N GLN A 108 -17.50 29.67 6.53
CA GLN A 108 -18.76 29.44 7.24
C GLN A 108 -19.66 30.68 7.18
N ASP A 109 -19.10 31.86 7.42
CA ASP A 109 -19.83 33.12 7.44
C ASP A 109 -20.46 33.42 6.08
N ILE A 110 -19.69 33.27 4.99
CA ILE A 110 -20.18 33.46 3.62
C ILE A 110 -21.32 32.49 3.29
N ILE A 111 -21.16 31.20 3.61
CA ILE A 111 -22.20 30.20 3.31
C ILE A 111 -23.47 30.47 4.12
N ASN A 112 -23.35 30.83 5.40
CA ASN A 112 -24.49 31.22 6.22
C ASN A 112 -25.21 32.44 5.62
N ARG A 113 -24.47 33.49 5.25
CA ARG A 113 -25.02 34.70 4.63
C ARG A 113 -25.75 34.43 3.31
N LEU A 114 -25.16 33.62 2.44
CA LEU A 114 -25.80 33.20 1.20
C LEU A 114 -27.14 32.51 1.48
N ILE A 115 -27.18 31.58 2.43
CA ILE A 115 -28.39 30.82 2.78
C ILE A 115 -29.44 31.73 3.47
N GLU A 116 -29.02 32.62 4.38
CA GLU A 116 -29.89 33.63 5.01
C GLU A 116 -30.60 34.51 3.96
N HIS A 117 -29.90 34.81 2.86
CA HIS A 117 -30.42 35.57 1.73
C HIS A 117 -31.02 34.68 0.62
N GLN A 118 -31.46 33.46 0.96
CA GLN A 118 -32.20 32.52 0.10
C GLN A 118 -31.43 32.00 -1.11
N PHE A 119 -30.10 31.96 -1.07
CA PHE A 119 -29.33 31.22 -2.06
C PHE A 119 -29.36 29.73 -1.74
N GLU A 120 -29.47 28.91 -2.78
CA GLU A 120 -29.16 27.50 -2.70
C GLU A 120 -27.66 27.31 -2.94
N VAL A 121 -26.99 26.60 -2.03
CA VAL A 121 -25.54 26.45 -2.08
C VAL A 121 -25.15 24.99 -2.23
N TYR A 122 -24.26 24.72 -3.18
CA TYR A 122 -23.86 23.38 -3.59
C TYR A 122 -22.35 23.28 -3.74
N ALA A 123 -21.79 22.08 -3.56
CA ALA A 123 -20.47 21.72 -4.03
C ALA A 123 -20.55 21.15 -5.45
N GLU A 124 -19.58 21.46 -6.29
CA GLU A 124 -19.45 20.90 -7.63
C GLU A 124 -19.25 19.37 -7.56
N ASN A 125 -19.72 18.65 -8.57
CA ASN A 125 -19.45 17.22 -8.65
C ASN A 125 -17.93 16.96 -8.79
N PRO A 126 -17.33 16.05 -7.99
CA PRO A 126 -15.89 15.78 -8.02
C PRO A 126 -15.31 15.48 -9.42
N LEU A 127 -16.06 14.76 -10.27
CA LEU A 127 -15.61 14.44 -11.62
C LEU A 127 -15.67 15.67 -12.54
N VAL A 128 -16.64 16.56 -12.35
CA VAL A 128 -16.72 17.81 -13.13
C VAL A 128 -15.56 18.72 -12.76
N THR A 129 -15.27 18.87 -11.46
CA THR A 129 -14.06 19.56 -10.98
C THR A 129 -12.81 18.94 -11.60
N ALA A 130 -12.67 17.62 -11.57
CA ALA A 130 -11.51 16.94 -12.16
C ALA A 130 -11.36 17.24 -13.66
N LEU A 131 -12.46 17.28 -14.43
CA LEU A 131 -12.43 17.63 -15.86
C LEU A 131 -12.00 19.09 -16.09
N HIS A 132 -12.51 20.03 -15.28
CA HIS A 132 -12.09 21.43 -15.33
C HIS A 132 -10.59 21.56 -15.05
N GLU A 133 -10.12 20.92 -13.99
CA GLU A 133 -8.72 20.95 -13.60
C GLU A 133 -7.83 20.30 -14.64
N THR A 134 -8.24 19.20 -15.27
CA THR A 134 -7.46 18.57 -16.35
C THR A 134 -7.35 19.47 -17.59
N ARG A 135 -8.40 20.22 -17.91
CA ARG A 135 -8.35 21.23 -18.97
C ARG A 135 -7.40 22.36 -18.60
N GLU A 136 -7.50 22.87 -17.38
CA GLU A 136 -6.65 23.97 -16.93
C GLU A 136 -5.18 23.57 -16.80
N GLU A 137 -4.90 22.39 -16.26
CA GLU A 137 -3.56 21.94 -15.89
C GLU A 137 -2.81 21.27 -17.04
N HIS A 138 -3.51 20.57 -17.94
CA HIS A 138 -2.87 19.88 -19.08
C HIS A 138 -3.27 20.44 -20.44
N GLY A 139 -4.21 21.38 -20.50
CA GLY A 139 -4.82 21.76 -21.75
C GLY A 139 -5.68 20.65 -22.37
N VAL A 140 -6.07 19.61 -21.62
CA VAL A 140 -6.86 18.50 -22.18
C VAL A 140 -8.32 18.64 -21.77
N ASP A 141 -9.19 19.02 -22.71
CA ASP A 141 -10.61 19.24 -22.44
C ASP A 141 -11.45 18.00 -22.76
N LEU A 142 -11.58 17.12 -21.78
CA LEU A 142 -12.28 15.84 -21.90
C LEU A 142 -13.79 15.91 -21.68
N ARG A 143 -14.39 17.09 -21.53
CA ARG A 143 -15.84 17.22 -21.26
C ARG A 143 -16.63 16.65 -22.43
N LYS A 144 -17.51 15.67 -22.17
CA LYS A 144 -18.28 15.01 -23.22
C LYS A 144 -19.13 16.02 -23.99
N GLU A 145 -19.12 15.91 -25.33
CA GLU A 145 -19.86 16.74 -26.30
C GLU A 145 -19.42 18.21 -26.40
N GLU A 146 -18.84 18.79 -25.36
CA GLU A 146 -18.45 20.21 -25.31
C GLU A 146 -16.94 20.44 -25.38
N GLY A 147 -16.14 19.50 -24.90
CA GLY A 147 -14.69 19.63 -24.79
C GLY A 147 -13.98 19.35 -26.10
N ARG A 148 -12.95 20.13 -26.44
CA ARG A 148 -12.23 19.97 -27.73
C ARG A 148 -11.58 18.59 -27.90
N ASP A 149 -11.16 17.96 -26.79
CA ASP A 149 -10.37 16.72 -26.77
C ASP A 149 -11.20 15.49 -26.37
N HIS A 150 -12.52 15.63 -26.19
CA HIS A 150 -13.37 14.54 -25.71
C HIS A 150 -13.36 13.30 -26.62
N HIS A 151 -13.12 13.51 -27.91
CA HIS A 151 -13.04 12.44 -28.92
C HIS A 151 -11.79 11.56 -28.75
N LEU A 152 -10.78 12.03 -28.02
CA LEU A 152 -9.57 11.26 -27.70
C LEU A 152 -9.80 10.31 -26.53
N LEU A 153 -10.85 10.50 -25.72
CA LEU A 153 -11.12 9.70 -24.54
C LEU A 153 -11.64 8.31 -24.93
N ASN A 154 -10.77 7.31 -24.81
CA ASN A 154 -11.13 5.91 -24.99
C ASN A 154 -11.86 5.38 -23.76
N ARG A 155 -11.29 5.65 -22.58
CA ARG A 155 -11.79 5.09 -21.32
C ARG A 155 -11.46 5.98 -20.13
N LEU A 156 -12.40 6.04 -19.19
CA LEU A 156 -12.23 6.71 -17.91
C LEU A 156 -12.41 5.72 -16.76
N ILE A 157 -11.43 5.64 -15.86
CA ILE A 157 -11.44 4.75 -14.70
C ILE A 157 -11.37 5.59 -13.44
N GLN A 158 -12.38 5.50 -12.57
CA GLN A 158 -12.35 6.04 -11.23
C GLN A 158 -11.53 5.13 -10.32
N LEU A 159 -10.56 5.69 -9.61
CA LEU A 159 -9.81 4.99 -8.57
C LEU A 159 -10.52 5.12 -7.22
N PRO A 160 -10.26 4.20 -6.26
CA PRO A 160 -10.72 4.37 -4.88
C PRO A 160 -10.25 5.70 -4.29
N VAL A 161 -11.09 6.32 -3.46
CA VAL A 161 -10.71 7.53 -2.71
C VAL A 161 -9.49 7.21 -1.84
N GLN A 162 -8.45 8.02 -1.97
CA GLN A 162 -7.22 7.84 -1.20
C GLN A 162 -7.19 8.79 -0.01
N SER A 163 -6.88 8.27 1.17
CA SER A 163 -6.53 9.10 2.31
C SER A 163 -5.13 9.68 2.08
N LEU A 164 -4.98 10.98 2.28
CA LEU A 164 -3.67 11.64 2.21
C LEU A 164 -3.01 11.59 3.60
N SER A 165 -1.76 11.14 3.65
CA SER A 165 -0.91 11.10 4.84
C SER A 165 -0.50 12.49 5.37
N GLY A 166 -0.84 13.56 4.65
CA GLY A 166 -0.35 14.91 4.94
C GLY A 166 -1.09 15.65 6.05
N LYS A 167 -0.34 16.31 6.94
CA LYS A 167 -0.84 17.23 7.99
C LYS A 167 -1.58 18.49 7.47
N ARG A 168 -1.85 18.61 6.16
CA ARG A 168 -2.31 19.84 5.49
C ARG A 168 -3.78 19.78 5.05
N GLY A 169 -4.69 19.44 5.96
CA GLY A 169 -6.13 19.75 5.90
C GLY A 169 -6.99 19.08 4.82
N ALA A 170 -6.40 18.50 3.78
CA ALA A 170 -7.09 17.64 2.82
C ALA A 170 -6.90 16.19 3.26
N ASN A 171 -7.97 15.56 3.73
CA ASN A 171 -7.92 14.19 4.27
C ASN A 171 -8.19 13.12 3.21
N ALA A 172 -8.67 13.54 2.02
CA ALA A 172 -9.12 12.64 0.98
C ALA A 172 -8.85 13.19 -0.43
N GLN A 173 -8.71 12.26 -1.37
CA GLN A 173 -8.33 12.53 -2.74
C GLN A 173 -9.12 11.61 -3.69
N SER A 174 -9.83 12.17 -4.68
CA SER A 174 -10.60 11.43 -5.70
C SER A 174 -9.98 11.58 -7.07
N PHE A 175 -9.54 10.47 -7.69
CA PHE A 175 -8.79 10.51 -8.94
C PHE A 175 -9.41 9.61 -9.99
N TRP A 176 -9.27 10.06 -11.23
CA TRP A 176 -9.61 9.28 -12.41
C TRP A 176 -8.37 9.11 -13.28
N VAL A 177 -8.38 8.05 -14.07
CA VAL A 177 -7.36 7.76 -15.06
C VAL A 177 -8.05 7.77 -16.42
N ALA A 178 -7.59 8.62 -17.33
CA ALA A 178 -8.15 8.73 -18.67
C ALA A 178 -7.19 8.11 -19.70
N ALA A 179 -7.61 7.01 -20.31
CA ALA A 179 -6.94 6.43 -21.45
C ALA A 179 -7.28 7.26 -22.70
N LEU A 180 -6.26 7.81 -23.35
CA LEU A 180 -6.40 8.56 -24.59
C LEU A 180 -5.92 7.73 -25.78
N ASP A 181 -6.56 7.90 -26.94
CA ASP A 181 -6.19 7.21 -28.18
C ASP A 181 -4.97 7.82 -28.88
N SER A 182 -4.81 9.15 -28.83
CA SER A 182 -3.64 9.86 -29.36
C SER A 182 -3.36 11.13 -28.55
N LEU A 183 -2.18 11.75 -28.78
CA LEU A 183 -1.85 13.09 -28.28
C LEU A 183 -1.92 14.17 -29.37
N ASP A 184 -2.35 13.80 -30.58
CA ASP A 184 -2.31 14.70 -31.72
C ASP A 184 -3.27 15.88 -31.49
N GLY A 185 -2.76 17.09 -31.63
CA GLY A 185 -3.54 18.31 -31.41
C GLY A 185 -3.65 18.77 -29.95
N ILE A 186 -3.14 18.00 -28.98
CA ILE A 186 -3.03 18.45 -27.59
C ILE A 186 -1.93 19.50 -27.50
N VAL A 187 -2.33 20.76 -27.48
CA VAL A 187 -1.43 21.89 -27.20
C VAL A 187 -1.29 22.03 -25.70
N LEU A 188 -0.11 21.67 -25.19
CA LEU A 188 0.28 21.98 -23.82
C LEU A 188 0.51 23.48 -23.73
N SER A 189 -0.39 24.18 -23.08
CA SER A 189 -0.17 25.57 -22.70
C SER A 189 0.54 25.60 -21.35
N ASP A 190 1.52 26.50 -21.20
CA ASP A 190 1.84 27.03 -19.87
C ASP A 190 0.54 27.57 -19.29
N THR A 191 0.09 26.98 -18.19
CA THR A 191 -1.23 27.31 -17.69
C THR A 191 -1.14 28.69 -17.05
N VAL A 192 -2.03 29.61 -17.44
CA VAL A 192 -2.04 31.00 -16.95
C VAL A 192 -2.43 31.08 -15.46
N LYS A 193 -2.55 29.94 -14.76
CA LYS A 193 -2.69 29.86 -13.30
C LYS A 193 -1.56 30.58 -12.54
N VAL A 194 -0.46 30.93 -13.23
CA VAL A 194 0.65 31.72 -12.70
C VAL A 194 0.19 33.03 -12.06
N GLU A 195 -0.53 33.88 -12.79
CA GLU A 195 -0.73 35.28 -12.39
C GLU A 195 -1.69 35.44 -11.20
N ASN A 196 -2.72 34.59 -11.11
CA ASN A 196 -3.76 34.69 -10.07
C ASN A 196 -3.36 34.08 -8.72
N LYS A 197 -2.32 33.23 -8.67
CA LYS A 197 -1.89 32.53 -7.44
C LYS A 197 -0.65 33.15 -6.78
N ILE A 198 0.04 34.10 -7.41
CA ILE A 198 1.21 34.82 -6.84
C ILE A 198 0.90 35.45 -5.47
N ARG A 199 -0.32 35.98 -5.27
CA ARG A 199 -0.74 36.56 -3.99
C ARG A 199 -0.79 35.54 -2.84
N ARG A 200 -1.07 34.26 -3.12
CA ARG A 200 -1.10 33.21 -2.09
C ARG A 200 0.30 32.74 -1.66
N ASN A 201 1.31 32.96 -2.50
CA ASN A 201 2.66 32.42 -2.30
C ASN A 201 3.65 33.48 -1.82
N PHE A 202 3.17 34.46 -1.05
CA PHE A 202 4.01 35.53 -0.46
C PHE A 202 4.83 36.29 -1.51
N GLY A 203 4.26 36.53 -2.69
CA GLY A 203 4.92 37.26 -3.78
C GLY A 203 5.90 36.45 -4.63
N ARG A 204 6.03 35.13 -4.40
CA ARG A 204 6.80 34.25 -5.27
C ARG A 204 6.03 33.96 -6.56
N VAL A 205 6.75 33.93 -7.68
CA VAL A 205 6.21 33.45 -8.97
C VAL A 205 5.79 32.00 -8.78
N PHE A 206 4.49 31.75 -8.92
CA PHE A 206 3.90 30.42 -8.82
C PHE A 206 3.62 29.93 -10.24
N TYR A 207 3.86 28.66 -10.56
CA TYR A 207 3.35 28.09 -11.81
C TYR A 207 2.97 26.62 -11.69
N GLU A 208 2.04 26.24 -12.56
CA GLU A 208 1.62 24.87 -12.85
C GLU A 208 1.68 24.72 -14.38
N GLN A 209 2.40 23.71 -14.86
CA GLN A 209 2.59 23.46 -16.28
C GLN A 209 2.33 21.98 -16.55
N GLY A 210 1.35 21.67 -17.40
CA GLY A 210 1.14 20.32 -17.87
C GLY A 210 2.39 19.77 -18.57
N CYS A 211 2.83 18.58 -18.20
CA CYS A 211 3.96 17.90 -18.81
C CYS A 211 3.59 16.46 -19.18
N TRP A 212 4.27 15.90 -20.17
CA TRP A 212 4.11 14.51 -20.57
C TRP A 212 5.44 13.77 -20.50
N GLY A 213 5.41 12.51 -20.11
CA GLY A 213 6.61 11.68 -20.02
C GLY A 213 6.32 10.27 -19.57
N THR A 214 7.33 9.40 -19.67
CA THR A 214 7.23 8.05 -19.10
C THR A 214 7.47 8.07 -17.60
N LEU A 215 7.04 7.02 -16.90
CA LEU A 215 7.35 6.89 -15.46
C LEU A 215 8.87 6.87 -15.22
N SER A 216 9.65 6.26 -16.12
CA SER A 216 11.10 6.25 -16.06
C SER A 216 11.68 7.66 -16.14
N ASP A 217 11.16 8.50 -17.05
CA ASP A 217 11.61 9.89 -17.20
C ASP A 217 11.29 10.73 -15.96
N PHE A 218 10.10 10.55 -15.38
CA PHE A 218 9.73 11.25 -14.15
C PHE A 218 10.60 10.80 -12.98
N LYS A 219 10.84 9.50 -12.81
CA LYS A 219 11.78 8.99 -11.79
C LYS A 219 13.19 9.54 -11.98
N TYR A 220 13.66 9.63 -13.22
CA TYR A 220 14.96 10.21 -13.53
C TYR A 220 15.02 11.69 -13.13
N GLN A 221 14.04 12.50 -13.56
CA GLN A 221 13.95 13.92 -13.19
C GLN A 221 13.91 14.12 -11.67
N LEU A 222 13.24 13.23 -10.94
CA LEU A 222 13.15 13.28 -9.48
C LEU A 222 14.49 12.94 -8.80
N LYS A 223 15.21 11.93 -9.30
CA LYS A 223 16.57 11.61 -8.82
C LYS A 223 17.56 12.72 -9.10
N GLU A 224 17.47 13.34 -10.27
CA GLU A 224 18.28 14.49 -10.65
C GLU A 224 18.00 15.67 -9.70
N ALA A 225 16.72 16.03 -9.48
CA ALA A 225 16.33 17.09 -8.56
C ALA A 225 16.81 16.87 -7.12
N ARG A 226 16.85 15.61 -6.65
CA ARG A 226 17.38 15.24 -5.33
C ARG A 226 18.87 15.52 -5.21
N THR A 227 19.65 15.23 -6.26
CA THR A 227 21.10 15.47 -6.31
C THR A 227 21.44 16.96 -6.19
N TYR A 228 20.61 17.84 -6.78
CA TYR A 228 20.78 19.29 -6.66
C TYR A 228 20.35 19.85 -5.30
N SER A 229 19.52 19.12 -4.55
CA SER A 229 18.96 19.58 -3.27
C SER A 229 19.78 19.17 -2.04
N SER A 230 20.82 18.35 -2.22
CA SER A 230 21.64 17.80 -1.12
C SER A 230 22.78 18.70 -0.63
N ASP A 231 22.91 19.93 -1.12
CA ASP A 231 23.94 20.87 -0.64
C ASP A 231 23.41 21.66 0.59
N PRO A 232 23.88 21.36 1.82
CA PRO A 232 23.19 21.71 3.06
C PRO A 232 23.52 23.12 3.56
N THR A 233 23.60 24.10 2.66
CA THR A 233 23.87 25.50 3.05
C THR A 233 22.61 26.24 3.55
N GLY A 234 21.47 25.55 3.63
CA GLY A 234 20.19 26.12 4.05
C GLY A 234 19.94 26.09 5.56
N SER A 235 19.07 26.99 6.02
CA SER A 235 18.48 26.96 7.37
C SER A 235 17.71 25.66 7.64
N SER A 236 17.53 25.28 8.91
CA SER A 236 16.75 24.07 9.28
C SER A 236 15.35 24.03 8.65
N HIS A 237 14.70 25.18 8.55
CA HIS A 237 13.39 25.30 7.90
C HIS A 237 13.43 24.96 6.40
N GLN A 238 14.52 25.31 5.69
CA GLN A 238 14.70 24.92 4.30
C GLN A 238 14.95 23.42 4.17
N THR A 239 15.72 22.82 5.09
CA THR A 239 15.92 21.36 5.14
C THR A 239 14.61 20.62 5.34
N ASP A 240 13.76 21.05 6.27
CA ASP A 240 12.45 20.44 6.52
C ASP A 240 11.52 20.56 5.31
N LEU A 241 11.53 21.72 4.63
CA LEU A 241 10.75 21.92 3.41
C LEU A 241 11.23 20.99 2.29
N ILE A 242 12.54 20.87 2.08
CA ILE A 242 13.13 19.97 1.09
C ILE A 242 12.77 18.52 1.42
N LYS A 243 12.86 18.10 2.68
CA LYS A 243 12.49 16.74 3.11
C LYS A 243 11.03 16.43 2.78
N GLY A 244 10.10 17.31 3.17
CA GLY A 244 8.68 17.12 2.88
C GLY A 244 8.35 17.11 1.38
N VAL A 245 9.14 17.83 0.56
CA VAL A 245 9.01 17.78 -0.90
C VAL A 245 9.47 16.44 -1.45
N LEU A 246 10.60 15.90 -0.97
CA LEU A 246 11.11 14.59 -1.38
C LEU A 246 10.16 13.45 -0.98
N GLU A 247 9.57 13.51 0.20
CA GLU A 247 8.54 12.55 0.65
C GLU A 247 7.33 12.57 -0.29
N ALA A 248 6.80 13.76 -0.62
CA ALA A 248 5.69 13.90 -1.56
C ALA A 248 6.03 13.36 -2.97
N TYR A 249 7.31 13.40 -3.38
CA TYR A 249 7.75 12.80 -4.65
C TYR A 249 7.71 11.28 -4.62
N GLU A 250 8.21 10.68 -3.55
CA GLU A 250 8.19 9.22 -3.39
C GLU A 250 6.75 8.71 -3.36
N GLU A 251 5.84 9.40 -2.67
CA GLU A 251 4.40 9.08 -2.66
C GLU A 251 3.76 9.18 -4.06
N ASN A 252 4.07 10.23 -4.83
CA ASN A 252 3.57 10.39 -6.20
C ASN A 252 4.10 9.32 -7.15
N ILE A 253 5.39 8.96 -7.06
CA ILE A 253 5.98 7.86 -7.84
C ILE A 253 5.27 6.56 -7.48
N GLU A 254 5.12 6.26 -6.19
CA GLU A 254 4.47 5.02 -5.72
C GLU A 254 3.03 4.95 -6.23
N LEU A 255 2.30 6.06 -6.22
CA LEU A 255 0.97 6.13 -6.81
C LEU A 255 1.01 5.84 -8.32
N LEU A 256 1.88 6.50 -9.09
CA LEU A 256 2.01 6.23 -10.53
C LEU A 256 2.39 4.77 -10.82
N GLU A 257 3.29 4.16 -10.03
CA GLU A 257 3.63 2.74 -10.14
C GLU A 257 2.41 1.84 -9.90
N ARG A 258 1.60 2.14 -8.86
CA ARG A 258 0.35 1.42 -8.58
C ARG A 258 -0.64 1.56 -9.74
N VAL A 259 -0.83 2.77 -10.28
CA VAL A 259 -1.73 2.98 -11.43
C VAL A 259 -1.19 2.29 -12.69
N GLU A 260 0.11 2.31 -12.91
CA GLU A 260 0.74 1.63 -14.04
C GLU A 260 0.49 0.13 -14.01
N LEU A 261 0.65 -0.49 -12.83
CA LEU A 261 0.34 -1.91 -12.62
C LEU A 261 -1.13 -2.21 -12.93
N LEU A 262 -2.05 -1.35 -12.48
CA LEU A 262 -3.47 -1.47 -12.78
C LEU A 262 -3.75 -1.38 -14.29
N ILE A 263 -3.17 -0.40 -14.98
CA ILE A 263 -3.33 -0.22 -16.44
C ILE A 263 -2.73 -1.40 -17.20
N ARG A 264 -1.54 -1.86 -16.82
CA ARG A 264 -0.89 -3.02 -17.48
C ARG A 264 -1.73 -4.29 -17.30
N ALA A 265 -2.24 -4.53 -16.10
CA ALA A 265 -3.11 -5.68 -15.81
C ALA A 265 -4.44 -5.62 -16.58
N ASP A 266 -4.99 -4.43 -16.79
CA ASP A 266 -6.24 -4.21 -17.50
C ASP A 266 -6.08 -4.22 -19.04
N PHE A 267 -5.02 -3.61 -19.58
CA PHE A 267 -4.68 -3.64 -21.00
C PHE A 267 -4.47 -5.06 -21.52
N LEU A 268 -3.82 -5.87 -20.70
CA LEU A 268 -3.64 -7.29 -20.95
C LEU A 268 -5.00 -7.88 -21.39
N LYS A 269 -6.10 -7.60 -20.70
CA LYS A 269 -7.45 -8.08 -21.06
C LYS A 269 -7.99 -7.55 -22.40
N SER A 270 -7.64 -6.33 -22.83
CA SER A 270 -8.25 -5.66 -24.00
C SER A 270 -7.49 -5.83 -25.31
N ALA A 271 -6.20 -6.14 -25.27
CA ALA A 271 -5.32 -6.25 -26.44
C ALA A 271 -5.57 -7.50 -27.33
N PHE A 272 -6.49 -8.38 -26.93
CA PHE A 272 -6.87 -9.57 -27.69
C PHE A 272 -8.27 -9.38 -28.29
N PRO A 273 -8.47 -9.57 -29.62
CA PRO A 273 -9.76 -9.36 -30.27
C PRO A 273 -10.86 -10.19 -29.64
N ARG A 274 -12.05 -9.60 -29.44
CA ARG A 274 -13.28 -10.32 -29.09
C ARG A 274 -13.60 -11.29 -30.24
N GLY A 275 -13.16 -12.54 -30.13
CA GLY A 275 -13.35 -13.56 -31.17
C GLY A 275 -12.19 -14.55 -31.31
N LEU A 276 -10.99 -14.20 -30.83
CA LEU A 276 -9.94 -15.17 -30.55
C LEU A 276 -10.00 -15.52 -29.06
N ASN A 277 -10.44 -16.74 -28.76
CA ASN A 277 -10.49 -17.26 -27.41
C ASN A 277 -9.15 -17.02 -26.70
N PRO A 278 -9.20 -16.60 -25.43
CA PRO A 278 -8.30 -15.57 -24.97
C PRO A 278 -6.98 -16.17 -24.46
N PHE A 279 -5.87 -15.45 -24.59
CA PHE A 279 -4.69 -15.65 -23.73
C PHE A 279 -4.95 -15.13 -22.30
N PHE A 280 -6.07 -14.43 -22.07
CA PHE A 280 -6.84 -14.37 -20.81
C PHE A 280 -7.84 -15.52 -20.79
N SER A 281 -7.32 -16.74 -20.90
CA SER A 281 -8.15 -17.91 -21.11
C SER A 281 -9.36 -17.89 -20.17
N SER A 282 -10.57 -18.18 -20.68
CA SER A 282 -11.49 -19.01 -19.88
C SER A 282 -10.59 -20.04 -19.19
N PRO A 283 -10.63 -20.21 -17.85
CA PRO A 283 -9.63 -20.94 -17.07
C PRO A 283 -9.14 -22.09 -17.93
N PRO A 284 -7.85 -22.10 -18.32
CA PRO A 284 -7.41 -22.75 -19.54
C PRO A 284 -8.12 -24.08 -19.62
N LYS A 285 -8.71 -24.41 -20.78
CA LYS A 285 -9.38 -25.70 -20.99
C LYS A 285 -8.44 -26.90 -20.71
N LYS A 286 -7.20 -26.65 -20.29
CA LYS A 286 -6.40 -27.47 -19.39
C LYS A 286 -5.88 -26.64 -18.20
N HIS A 287 -6.17 -27.06 -16.97
CA HIS A 287 -5.51 -26.59 -15.75
C HIS A 287 -3.97 -26.57 -15.95
N LYS A 288 -3.40 -25.42 -16.30
CA LYS A 288 -1.94 -25.29 -16.44
C LYS A 288 -1.40 -24.91 -15.07
N GLN A 289 -1.04 -25.93 -14.33
CA GLN A 289 -0.28 -25.83 -13.09
C GLN A 289 1.18 -25.59 -13.47
N ASP A 290 1.73 -24.43 -13.13
CA ASP A 290 3.13 -24.09 -13.41
C ASP A 290 3.80 -23.67 -12.10
N ILE A 291 4.98 -24.25 -11.83
CA ILE A 291 5.83 -23.87 -10.71
C ILE A 291 7.11 -23.28 -11.29
N GLN A 292 7.33 -21.99 -11.04
CA GLN A 292 8.44 -21.23 -11.60
C GLN A 292 9.41 -20.84 -10.51
N GLU A 293 10.71 -20.88 -10.80
CA GLU A 293 11.74 -20.36 -9.91
C GLU A 293 11.81 -18.83 -10.01
N VAL A 294 11.83 -18.15 -8.88
CA VAL A 294 11.97 -16.70 -8.81
C VAL A 294 12.97 -16.29 -7.72
N GLN A 295 13.73 -15.24 -8.01
CA GLN A 295 14.77 -14.73 -7.11
C GLN A 295 14.38 -13.44 -6.39
N THR A 296 13.24 -12.82 -6.74
CA THR A 296 12.76 -11.57 -6.11
C THR A 296 11.24 -11.56 -6.04
N ILE A 297 10.66 -10.94 -5.00
CA ILE A 297 9.20 -10.81 -4.90
C ILE A 297 8.62 -10.02 -6.08
N LYS A 298 9.38 -9.07 -6.64
CA LYS A 298 8.96 -8.28 -7.81
C LYS A 298 8.60 -9.16 -9.01
N SER A 299 9.19 -10.34 -9.11
CA SER A 299 8.90 -11.29 -10.18
C SER A 299 7.46 -11.83 -10.10
N ALA A 300 6.89 -11.93 -8.89
CA ALA A 300 5.51 -12.35 -8.67
C ALA A 300 4.49 -11.41 -9.34
N LEU A 301 4.80 -10.10 -9.41
CA LEU A 301 3.93 -9.10 -10.02
C LEU A 301 3.62 -9.38 -11.50
N ARG A 302 4.46 -10.15 -12.21
CA ARG A 302 4.22 -10.55 -13.60
C ARG A 302 3.07 -11.56 -13.76
N THR A 303 2.72 -12.23 -12.67
CA THR A 303 1.72 -13.30 -12.64
C THR A 303 0.42 -12.89 -11.96
N ILE A 304 0.42 -11.76 -11.26
CA ILE A 304 -0.72 -11.27 -10.48
C ILE A 304 -1.65 -10.44 -11.36
N SER A 305 -2.96 -10.69 -11.22
CA SER A 305 -4.06 -9.97 -11.85
C SER A 305 -5.09 -9.52 -10.79
N TYR A 306 -6.05 -8.68 -11.18
CA TYR A 306 -7.12 -8.15 -10.30
C TYR A 306 -8.00 -9.22 -9.60
N ASP A 307 -8.09 -10.42 -10.16
CA ASP A 307 -8.86 -11.58 -9.66
C ASP A 307 -7.98 -12.66 -9.03
N THR A 308 -6.71 -12.30 -8.77
CA THR A 308 -5.75 -13.13 -8.06
C THR A 308 -5.93 -13.01 -6.56
N TRP A 309 -5.82 -14.12 -5.83
CA TRP A 309 -5.41 -14.09 -4.43
C TRP A 309 -3.92 -14.40 -4.36
N PHE A 310 -3.18 -13.55 -3.67
CA PHE A 310 -1.74 -13.72 -3.50
C PHE A 310 -1.46 -14.33 -2.12
N VAL A 311 -0.93 -15.55 -2.11
CA VAL A 311 -0.65 -16.30 -0.88
C VAL A 311 0.85 -16.39 -0.68
N LEU A 312 1.29 -16.08 0.52
CA LEU A 312 2.70 -16.03 0.89
C LEU A 312 2.95 -17.05 2.01
N ASP A 313 4.00 -17.86 1.88
CA ASP A 313 4.59 -18.45 3.06
C ASP A 313 5.24 -17.37 3.95
N LEU A 314 5.50 -17.69 5.21
CA LEU A 314 6.13 -16.76 6.15
C LEU A 314 7.65 -16.95 6.22
N ASP A 315 8.08 -18.09 6.74
CA ASP A 315 9.49 -18.35 7.03
C ASP A 315 10.31 -18.49 5.73
N ASN A 316 11.43 -17.80 5.65
CA ASN A 316 12.30 -17.68 4.47
C ASN A 316 11.61 -17.11 3.21
N THR A 317 10.35 -16.66 3.33
CA THR A 317 9.59 -16.07 2.23
C THR A 317 9.27 -14.61 2.49
N VAL A 318 8.51 -14.32 3.54
CA VAL A 318 8.18 -12.95 3.96
C VAL A 318 9.17 -12.45 5.00
N MET A 319 9.51 -13.29 5.97
CA MET A 319 10.41 -12.95 7.06
C MET A 319 11.43 -14.05 7.32
N GLU A 320 12.56 -13.67 7.91
CA GLU A 320 13.59 -14.57 8.39
C GLU A 320 14.08 -14.16 9.77
N SER A 321 14.59 -15.13 10.54
CA SER A 321 15.31 -14.84 11.78
C SER A 321 16.62 -14.10 11.48
N THR A 322 16.94 -13.14 12.34
CA THR A 322 18.25 -12.45 12.33
C THR A 322 19.38 -13.32 12.88
N LEU A 323 19.04 -14.44 13.52
CA LEU A 323 19.96 -15.42 14.11
C LEU A 323 19.70 -16.82 13.53
N GLU A 324 20.62 -17.75 13.78
CA GLU A 324 20.41 -19.18 13.45
C GLU A 324 19.33 -19.77 14.37
N LEU A 325 19.38 -19.43 15.66
CA LEU A 325 18.34 -19.76 16.62
C LEU A 325 17.00 -19.13 16.22
N GLY A 326 15.93 -19.92 16.32
CA GLY A 326 14.58 -19.50 15.94
C GLY A 326 14.30 -19.56 14.43
N SER A 327 15.29 -19.90 13.59
CA SER A 327 15.07 -20.10 12.15
C SER A 327 14.30 -21.39 11.83
N ASP A 328 13.75 -21.47 10.62
CA ASP A 328 13.09 -22.68 10.09
C ASP A 328 14.09 -23.85 9.94
N GLN A 329 15.35 -23.54 9.58
CA GLN A 329 16.42 -24.54 9.51
C GLN A 329 16.71 -25.12 10.89
N TRP A 330 16.84 -24.26 11.91
CA TRP A 330 17.05 -24.72 13.29
C TRP A 330 15.89 -25.60 13.78
N PHE A 331 14.64 -25.22 13.52
CA PHE A 331 13.49 -26.06 13.85
C PHE A 331 13.56 -27.43 13.17
N THR A 332 13.85 -27.47 11.87
CA THR A 332 13.96 -28.71 11.10
C THR A 332 15.04 -29.62 11.67
N HIS A 333 16.23 -29.07 11.97
CA HIS A 333 17.33 -29.81 12.58
C HIS A 333 17.01 -30.29 13.99
N LEU A 334 16.35 -29.47 14.81
CA LEU A 334 15.92 -29.81 16.16
C LEU A 334 14.92 -30.97 16.15
N ALA A 335 13.91 -30.91 15.28
CA ALA A 335 12.90 -31.96 15.13
C ALA A 335 13.55 -33.29 14.70
N ASP A 336 14.39 -33.27 13.68
CA ASP A 336 15.11 -34.45 13.19
C ASP A 336 16.03 -35.04 14.24
N TYR A 337 16.67 -34.20 15.06
CA TYR A 337 17.51 -34.64 16.16
C TYR A 337 16.67 -35.29 17.27
N ALA A 338 15.61 -34.64 17.72
CA ALA A 338 14.75 -35.14 18.80
C ALA A 338 14.14 -36.51 18.44
N LEU A 339 13.70 -36.69 17.19
CA LEU A 339 13.16 -37.96 16.69
C LEU A 339 14.18 -39.10 16.67
N LYS A 340 15.48 -38.79 16.62
CA LYS A 340 16.57 -39.79 16.71
C LYS A 340 17.03 -40.01 18.14
N ALA A 341 16.95 -38.98 18.97
CA ALA A 341 17.44 -39.00 20.35
C ALA A 341 16.45 -39.69 21.32
N LEU A 342 15.15 -39.65 21.02
CA LEU A 342 14.10 -40.19 21.89
C LEU A 342 13.36 -41.36 21.22
N PRO A 343 12.96 -42.39 21.99
CA PRO A 343 12.30 -43.57 21.44
C PRO A 343 10.83 -43.32 21.06
N GLU A 344 10.18 -42.35 21.71
CA GLU A 344 8.77 -42.04 21.47
C GLU A 344 8.63 -40.78 20.57
N PRO A 345 8.13 -40.92 19.33
CA PRO A 345 8.04 -39.80 18.39
C PRO A 345 7.13 -38.66 18.84
N LEU A 346 6.05 -38.98 19.57
CA LEU A 346 5.11 -37.99 20.08
C LEU A 346 5.78 -37.09 21.12
N GLU A 347 6.54 -37.69 22.04
CA GLU A 347 7.29 -36.96 23.05
C GLU A 347 8.42 -36.12 22.43
N ALA A 348 9.13 -36.67 21.44
CA ALA A 348 10.14 -35.93 20.68
C ALA A 348 9.58 -34.66 20.04
N MET A 349 8.41 -34.75 19.40
CA MET A 349 7.76 -33.59 18.79
C MET A 349 7.22 -32.62 19.84
N ARG A 350 6.67 -33.12 20.96
CA ARG A 350 6.20 -32.30 22.07
C ARG A 350 7.32 -31.42 22.64
N LEU A 351 8.48 -32.01 22.95
CA LEU A 351 9.64 -31.27 23.45
C LEU A 351 10.19 -30.29 22.41
N THR A 352 10.22 -30.69 21.13
CA THR A 352 10.63 -29.80 20.04
C THR A 352 9.74 -28.57 19.95
N LEU A 353 8.41 -28.74 19.96
CA LEU A 353 7.45 -27.64 19.91
C LEU A 353 7.51 -26.77 21.17
N LEU A 354 7.70 -27.37 22.35
CA LEU A 354 7.86 -26.65 23.61
C LEU A 354 9.06 -25.70 23.55
N ILE A 355 10.23 -26.21 23.16
CA ILE A 355 11.46 -25.42 23.03
C ILE A 355 11.31 -24.35 21.94
N TYR A 356 10.84 -24.74 20.76
CA TYR A 356 10.68 -23.82 19.63
C TYR A 356 9.73 -22.67 19.97
N SER A 357 8.59 -22.95 20.62
CA SER A 357 7.60 -21.94 20.99
C SER A 357 8.16 -20.92 21.97
N ALA A 358 8.90 -21.38 22.98
CA ALA A 358 9.56 -20.49 23.94
C ALA A 358 10.62 -19.61 23.25
N VAL A 359 11.40 -20.17 22.33
CA VAL A 359 12.42 -19.42 21.58
C VAL A 359 11.80 -18.39 20.63
N GLN A 360 10.65 -18.68 20.02
CA GLN A 360 9.97 -17.72 19.13
C GLN A 360 9.59 -16.41 19.82
N ALA A 361 9.30 -16.44 21.13
CA ALA A 361 9.02 -15.23 21.91
C ALA A 361 10.23 -14.27 22.01
N HIS A 362 11.45 -14.77 21.80
CA HIS A 362 12.69 -13.99 21.83
C HIS A 362 13.33 -13.81 20.45
N THR A 363 12.72 -14.36 19.41
CA THR A 363 13.28 -14.36 18.06
C THR A 363 13.00 -13.03 17.37
N VAL A 364 14.06 -12.32 16.98
CA VAL A 364 13.97 -11.09 16.20
C VAL A 364 14.02 -11.43 14.71
N THR A 365 13.02 -10.96 13.97
CA THR A 365 12.87 -11.19 12.53
C THR A 365 13.19 -9.94 11.73
N ARG A 366 13.44 -10.13 10.44
CA ARG A 366 13.48 -9.06 9.43
C ARG A 366 12.75 -9.53 8.16
N ALA A 367 12.29 -8.58 7.34
CA ALA A 367 11.79 -8.91 6.02
C ALA A 367 12.90 -9.54 5.16
N VAL A 368 12.57 -10.56 4.38
CA VAL A 368 13.54 -11.27 3.52
C VAL A 368 14.15 -10.34 2.47
N GLU A 369 13.31 -9.50 1.85
CA GLU A 369 13.72 -8.52 0.84
C GLU A 369 13.18 -7.13 1.23
N PRO A 370 13.94 -6.03 1.08
CA PRO A 370 13.45 -4.68 1.38
C PRO A 370 12.15 -4.28 0.64
N GLY A 371 11.94 -4.81 -0.57
CA GLY A 371 10.74 -4.55 -1.37
C GLY A 371 9.48 -5.29 -0.90
N MET A 372 9.61 -6.29 -0.02
CA MET A 372 8.52 -7.17 0.43
C MET A 372 7.35 -6.38 1.01
N ILE A 373 7.63 -5.51 1.99
CA ILE A 373 6.65 -4.72 2.72
C ILE A 373 5.86 -3.81 1.76
N ARG A 374 6.58 -3.09 0.89
CA ARG A 374 5.98 -2.17 -0.08
C ARG A 374 5.08 -2.89 -1.08
N ILE A 375 5.51 -4.05 -1.57
CA ILE A 375 4.71 -4.83 -2.54
C ILE A 375 3.45 -5.39 -1.89
N ILE A 376 3.52 -5.96 -0.69
CA ILE A 376 2.34 -6.44 0.04
C ILE A 376 1.34 -5.28 0.23
N LYS A 377 1.81 -4.14 0.72
CA LYS A 377 0.99 -2.94 0.92
C LYS A 377 0.36 -2.45 -0.38
N ALA A 378 1.12 -2.36 -1.46
CA ALA A 378 0.64 -1.89 -2.75
C ALA A 378 -0.45 -2.81 -3.33
N LEU A 379 -0.28 -4.14 -3.22
CA LEU A 379 -1.28 -5.12 -3.66
C LEU A 379 -2.57 -5.01 -2.84
N GLN A 380 -2.45 -4.84 -1.52
CA GLN A 380 -3.60 -4.60 -0.66
C GLN A 380 -4.30 -3.27 -1.01
N ASP A 381 -3.56 -2.19 -1.21
CA ASP A 381 -4.14 -0.87 -1.54
C ASP A 381 -4.98 -0.89 -2.83
N ILE A 382 -4.62 -1.75 -3.80
CA ILE A 382 -5.38 -1.92 -5.05
C ILE A 382 -6.49 -2.98 -4.96
N GLY A 383 -6.71 -3.56 -3.77
CA GLY A 383 -7.81 -4.47 -3.47
C GLY A 383 -7.53 -5.94 -3.81
N ILE A 384 -6.27 -6.32 -4.04
CA ILE A 384 -5.89 -7.73 -4.20
C ILE A 384 -5.79 -8.35 -2.80
N PRO A 385 -6.50 -9.46 -2.52
CA PRO A 385 -6.33 -10.19 -1.27
C PRO A 385 -4.92 -10.77 -1.17
N VAL A 386 -4.23 -10.42 -0.09
CA VAL A 386 -2.90 -10.95 0.23
C VAL A 386 -3.00 -11.69 1.56
N LEU A 387 -2.66 -12.97 1.57
CA LEU A 387 -2.79 -13.86 2.73
C LEU A 387 -1.44 -14.50 3.05
N ALA A 388 -1.23 -14.84 4.32
CA ALA A 388 -0.17 -15.73 4.73
C ALA A 388 -0.68 -17.17 4.91
N LEU A 389 0.12 -18.16 4.52
CA LEU A 389 -0.15 -19.59 4.73
C LEU A 389 1.11 -20.27 5.25
N THR A 390 1.18 -20.47 6.55
CA THR A 390 2.39 -20.90 7.26
C THR A 390 2.27 -22.32 7.83
N ALA A 391 3.39 -23.02 7.88
CA ALA A 391 3.50 -24.31 8.57
C ALA A 391 3.59 -24.17 10.10
N ARG A 392 3.79 -22.95 10.61
CA ARG A 392 3.85 -22.65 12.05
C ARG A 392 2.62 -23.15 12.79
N ASP A 393 2.85 -23.50 14.06
CA ASP A 393 1.79 -23.89 14.98
C ASP A 393 1.01 -22.67 15.47
N ILE A 394 -0.31 -22.81 15.60
CA ILE A 394 -1.21 -21.75 16.06
C ILE A 394 -0.88 -21.31 17.50
N THR A 395 -0.23 -22.15 18.31
CA THR A 395 0.20 -21.78 19.67
C THR A 395 1.19 -20.62 19.69
N ILE A 396 1.96 -20.40 18.61
CA ILE A 396 2.90 -19.26 18.47
C ILE A 396 2.31 -18.09 17.67
N LYS A 397 0.99 -18.04 17.51
CA LYS A 397 0.32 -16.98 16.74
C LYS A 397 0.65 -15.58 17.24
N GLN A 398 0.68 -15.37 18.57
CA GLN A 398 0.95 -14.06 19.15
C GLN A 398 2.37 -13.60 18.83
N SER A 399 3.36 -14.47 18.98
CA SER A 399 4.75 -14.18 18.58
C SER A 399 4.84 -13.90 17.07
N THR A 400 4.11 -14.65 16.25
CA THR A 400 4.11 -14.45 14.78
C THR A 400 3.53 -13.09 14.39
N VAL A 401 2.42 -12.66 14.99
CA VAL A 401 1.82 -11.33 14.74
C VAL A 401 2.78 -10.22 15.18
N LEU A 402 3.33 -10.30 16.40
CA LEU A 402 4.29 -9.31 16.90
C LEU A 402 5.54 -9.20 16.03
N GLN A 403 6.06 -10.33 15.54
CA GLN A 403 7.20 -10.37 14.63
C GLN A 403 6.90 -9.69 13.29
N LEU A 404 5.69 -9.90 12.73
CA LEU A 404 5.26 -9.25 11.49
C LEU A 404 5.04 -7.74 11.68
N GLU A 405 4.41 -7.33 12.77
CA GLU A 405 4.21 -5.93 13.13
C GLU A 405 5.55 -5.20 13.31
N ALA A 406 6.52 -5.82 13.98
CA ALA A 406 7.87 -5.27 14.18
C ALA A 406 8.60 -4.97 12.85
N ILE A 407 8.28 -5.69 11.78
CA ILE A 407 8.85 -5.46 10.43
C ILE A 407 7.90 -4.68 9.51
N GLY A 408 6.79 -4.16 10.03
CA GLY A 408 5.84 -3.33 9.30
C GLY A 408 4.94 -4.07 8.32
N ILE A 409 4.71 -5.38 8.52
CA ILE A 409 3.83 -6.19 7.69
C ILE A 409 2.51 -6.46 8.42
N ASP A 410 1.40 -6.19 7.74
CA ASP A 410 0.05 -6.37 8.26
C ASP A 410 -0.81 -7.11 7.21
N PHE A 411 -1.17 -8.36 7.51
CA PHE A 411 -2.04 -9.19 6.66
C PHE A 411 -3.54 -9.00 6.97
N SER A 412 -3.90 -8.24 8.01
CA SER A 412 -5.30 -7.99 8.36
C SER A 412 -6.00 -7.09 7.33
N ARG A 413 -5.22 -6.32 6.57
CA ARG A 413 -5.73 -5.46 5.48
C ARG A 413 -6.29 -6.31 4.35
N ASN A 414 -7.56 -6.07 4.00
CA ASN A 414 -8.33 -6.88 3.07
C ASN A 414 -8.45 -8.37 3.46
N CYS A 415 -8.46 -8.66 4.77
CA CYS A 415 -8.76 -10.00 5.25
C CYS A 415 -10.08 -10.53 4.69
N ILE A 416 -10.16 -11.85 4.57
CA ILE A 416 -11.36 -12.53 4.12
C ILE A 416 -12.16 -12.84 5.36
N ASP A 417 -13.40 -12.37 5.42
CA ASP A 417 -14.29 -12.65 6.54
C ASP A 417 -14.67 -14.14 6.56
N VAL A 418 -13.95 -14.92 7.36
CA VAL A 418 -14.09 -16.37 7.51
C VAL A 418 -13.94 -16.72 8.99
N SER A 419 -14.94 -17.41 9.54
CA SER A 419 -14.86 -18.00 10.87
C SER A 419 -14.10 -19.34 10.81
N ASP A 420 -12.79 -19.31 11.07
CA ASP A 420 -11.94 -20.50 11.10
C ASP A 420 -10.89 -20.39 12.21
N ASP A 421 -10.81 -21.38 13.10
CA ASP A 421 -9.85 -21.42 14.22
C ASP A 421 -8.38 -21.44 13.75
N SER A 422 -8.12 -21.86 12.51
CA SER A 422 -6.79 -21.81 11.91
C SER A 422 -6.48 -20.50 11.19
N TYR A 423 -7.40 -19.53 11.19
CA TYR A 423 -7.26 -18.26 10.46
C TYR A 423 -7.36 -17.06 11.40
N GLU A 424 -6.35 -16.20 11.38
CA GLU A 424 -6.35 -14.98 12.18
C GLU A 424 -5.64 -13.86 11.43
N GLN A 425 -6.30 -12.70 11.31
CA GLN A 425 -5.72 -11.48 10.74
C GLN A 425 -5.01 -11.68 9.38
N GLY A 426 -5.60 -12.47 8.47
CA GLY A 426 -5.00 -12.74 7.16
C GLY A 426 -3.98 -13.87 7.13
N ILE A 427 -3.72 -14.54 8.25
CA ILE A 427 -2.74 -15.62 8.40
C ILE A 427 -3.45 -16.96 8.61
N ILE A 428 -3.14 -17.96 7.80
CA ILE A 428 -3.62 -19.33 7.92
C ILE A 428 -2.51 -20.21 8.52
N PHE A 429 -2.75 -20.75 9.71
CA PHE A 429 -1.82 -21.62 10.44
C PHE A 429 -2.10 -23.09 10.14
N CYS A 430 -1.13 -23.79 9.56
CA CYS A 430 -1.31 -25.19 9.17
C CYS A 430 -0.99 -26.17 10.30
N ASN A 431 -0.34 -25.75 11.40
CA ASN A 431 0.05 -26.63 12.51
C ASN A 431 0.83 -27.86 12.02
N GLY A 432 1.82 -27.64 11.15
CA GLY A 432 2.60 -28.71 10.50
C GLY A 432 1.85 -29.59 9.49
N LYS A 433 0.54 -29.39 9.30
CA LYS A 433 -0.27 -30.17 8.35
C LYS A 433 0.06 -29.80 6.90
N ASN A 434 -0.44 -30.61 5.97
CA ASN A 434 -0.33 -30.34 4.54
C ASN A 434 -1.07 -29.04 4.17
N LYS A 435 -0.32 -28.00 3.76
CA LYS A 435 -0.85 -26.70 3.32
C LYS A 435 -2.00 -26.81 2.31
N GLY A 436 -1.92 -27.74 1.37
CA GLY A 436 -2.98 -27.97 0.38
C GLY A 436 -4.30 -28.46 1.00
N ILE A 437 -4.23 -29.32 2.02
CA ILE A 437 -5.42 -29.82 2.74
C ILE A 437 -6.04 -28.69 3.56
N VAL A 438 -5.22 -27.97 4.33
CA VAL A 438 -5.67 -26.83 5.16
C VAL A 438 -6.30 -25.76 4.27
N TRP A 439 -5.68 -25.46 3.12
CA TRP A 439 -6.24 -24.54 2.13
C TRP A 439 -7.59 -25.00 1.60
N GLN A 440 -7.76 -26.28 1.27
CA GLN A 440 -9.07 -26.80 0.84
C GLN A 440 -10.14 -26.66 1.92
N GLU A 441 -9.80 -26.90 3.19
CA GLU A 441 -10.71 -26.73 4.32
C GLU A 441 -11.11 -25.26 4.51
N PHE A 442 -10.13 -24.36 4.48
CA PHE A 442 -10.34 -22.92 4.51
C PHE A 442 -11.26 -22.46 3.35
N MET A 443 -10.96 -22.89 2.12
CA MET A 443 -11.72 -22.51 0.92
C MET A 443 -13.17 -23.01 0.90
N LYS A 444 -13.53 -24.02 1.70
CA LYS A 444 -14.94 -24.45 1.88
C LYS A 444 -15.75 -23.44 2.70
N LYS A 445 -15.09 -22.69 3.57
CA LYS A 445 -15.70 -21.67 4.45
C LYS A 445 -15.71 -20.28 3.82
N CYS A 446 -14.88 -20.04 2.80
CA CYS A 446 -14.82 -18.77 2.09
C CYS A 446 -16.12 -18.47 1.32
N PRO A 447 -16.66 -17.24 1.41
CA PRO A 447 -17.87 -16.85 0.67
C PRO A 447 -17.63 -16.71 -0.85
N LYS A 448 -16.35 -16.54 -1.25
CA LYS A 448 -15.93 -16.39 -2.65
C LYS A 448 -14.65 -17.17 -2.90
N LYS A 449 -14.45 -17.58 -4.15
CA LYS A 449 -13.22 -18.23 -4.62
C LYS A 449 -12.47 -17.29 -5.57
N PRO A 450 -11.12 -17.29 -5.54
CA PRO A 450 -10.36 -16.59 -6.56
C PRO A 450 -10.51 -17.29 -7.91
N ALA A 451 -10.41 -16.51 -8.99
CA ALA A 451 -10.23 -17.08 -10.33
C ALA A 451 -8.80 -17.62 -10.51
N HIS A 452 -7.84 -17.00 -9.82
CA HIS A 452 -6.42 -17.32 -9.89
C HIS A 452 -5.77 -17.26 -8.50
N LEU A 453 -4.94 -18.25 -8.20
CA LEU A 453 -4.14 -18.32 -7.00
C LEU A 453 -2.66 -18.23 -7.39
N VAL A 454 -1.98 -17.19 -6.90
CA VAL A 454 -0.52 -17.11 -6.97
C VAL A 454 0.02 -17.41 -5.58
N MET A 455 0.92 -18.37 -5.46
CA MET A 455 1.58 -18.66 -4.20
C MET A 455 3.09 -18.52 -4.30
N LEU A 456 3.69 -17.82 -3.35
CA LEU A 456 5.13 -17.72 -3.15
C LEU A 456 5.53 -18.55 -1.92
N ASP A 457 6.50 -19.45 -2.07
CA ASP A 457 6.98 -20.33 -1.00
C ASP A 457 8.43 -20.73 -1.27
N ASP A 458 9.25 -20.85 -0.22
CA ASP A 458 10.66 -21.24 -0.31
C ASP A 458 10.85 -22.74 -0.57
N LYS A 459 9.79 -23.55 -0.42
CA LYS A 459 9.84 -25.01 -0.58
C LYS A 459 8.90 -25.46 -1.68
N LYS A 460 9.49 -25.96 -2.77
CA LYS A 460 8.76 -26.50 -3.93
C LYS A 460 7.65 -27.49 -3.57
N ARG A 461 7.87 -28.37 -2.58
CA ARG A 461 6.86 -29.35 -2.11
C ARG A 461 5.56 -28.72 -1.62
N HIS A 462 5.61 -27.51 -1.05
CA HIS A 462 4.43 -26.79 -0.59
C HIS A 462 3.64 -26.22 -1.77
N LEU A 463 4.32 -25.73 -2.79
CA LEU A 463 3.71 -25.30 -4.05
C LEU A 463 3.06 -26.48 -4.79
N GLU A 464 3.69 -27.65 -4.82
CA GLU A 464 3.11 -28.87 -5.42
C GLU A 464 1.80 -29.27 -4.72
N ARG A 465 1.79 -29.29 -3.38
CA ARG A 465 0.58 -29.56 -2.59
C ARG A 465 -0.54 -28.55 -2.85
N MET A 466 -0.18 -27.27 -2.98
CA MET A 466 -1.11 -26.19 -3.24
C MET A 466 -1.63 -26.19 -4.68
N SER A 467 -0.79 -26.61 -5.62
CA SER A 467 -1.16 -26.89 -7.00
C SER A 467 -2.26 -27.95 -7.07
N ASP A 468 -2.07 -29.08 -6.38
CA ASP A 468 -3.08 -30.14 -6.31
C ASP A 468 -4.38 -29.66 -5.64
N ALA A 469 -4.25 -28.88 -4.57
CA ALA A 469 -5.39 -28.28 -3.89
C ALA A 469 -6.20 -27.35 -4.79
N ALA A 470 -5.53 -26.45 -5.52
CA ALA A 470 -6.16 -25.51 -6.44
C ALA A 470 -6.85 -26.24 -7.59
N LYS A 471 -6.23 -27.30 -8.15
CA LYS A 471 -6.84 -28.13 -9.19
C LYS A 471 -8.13 -28.79 -8.72
N ALA A 472 -8.14 -29.36 -7.52
CA ALA A 472 -9.35 -29.96 -6.93
C ALA A 472 -10.46 -28.92 -6.71
N LEU A 473 -10.11 -27.66 -6.47
CA LEU A 473 -11.04 -26.55 -6.29
C LEU A 473 -11.48 -25.89 -7.61
N GLY A 474 -10.90 -26.29 -8.74
CA GLY A 474 -11.15 -25.66 -10.04
C GLY A 474 -10.56 -24.25 -10.19
N VAL A 475 -9.52 -23.93 -9.41
CA VAL A 475 -8.85 -22.62 -9.37
C VAL A 475 -7.57 -22.69 -10.19
N ASN A 476 -7.28 -21.64 -10.98
CA ASN A 476 -6.00 -21.56 -11.69
C ASN A 476 -4.87 -21.32 -10.68
N PHE A 477 -3.72 -21.95 -10.89
CA PHE A 477 -2.60 -21.87 -9.94
C PHE A 477 -1.29 -21.55 -10.62
N THR A 478 -0.59 -20.54 -10.08
CA THR A 478 0.81 -20.27 -10.37
C THR A 478 1.60 -20.39 -9.07
N GLY A 479 2.49 -21.38 -9.01
CA GLY A 479 3.44 -21.53 -7.92
C GLY A 479 4.74 -20.81 -8.24
N LEU A 480 5.26 -20.06 -7.29
CA LEU A 480 6.52 -19.34 -7.40
C LEU A 480 7.45 -19.87 -6.31
N ARG A 481 8.42 -20.70 -6.71
CA ARG A 481 9.48 -21.13 -5.80
C ARG A 481 10.40 -19.93 -5.60
N TYR A 482 10.41 -19.41 -4.38
CA TYR A 482 11.26 -18.29 -3.99
C TYR A 482 12.64 -18.75 -3.51
N GLY A 483 13.68 -18.39 -4.25
CA GLY A 483 15.06 -18.79 -3.98
C GLY A 483 15.97 -17.72 -3.38
N PHE A 484 15.41 -16.60 -2.89
CA PHE A 484 16.19 -15.44 -2.43
C PHE A 484 17.19 -15.78 -1.32
N LEU A 485 16.83 -16.71 -0.42
CA LEU A 485 17.67 -17.09 0.72
C LEU A 485 18.43 -18.41 0.52
N ASP A 486 18.42 -19.01 -0.66
CA ASP A 486 18.99 -20.36 -0.87
C ASP A 486 20.44 -20.49 -0.39
N GLU A 487 21.28 -19.50 -0.72
CA GLU A 487 22.68 -19.47 -0.30
C GLU A 487 22.82 -19.37 1.23
N LYS A 488 22.03 -18.48 1.87
CA LYS A 488 22.01 -18.35 3.32
C LYS A 488 21.56 -19.64 3.99
N ILE A 489 20.47 -20.25 3.50
CA ILE A 489 19.93 -21.51 4.02
C ILE A 489 20.97 -22.62 3.90
N SER A 490 21.72 -22.68 2.79
CA SER A 490 22.77 -23.68 2.58
C SER A 490 23.97 -23.54 3.52
N SER A 491 24.14 -22.38 4.16
CA SER A 491 25.23 -22.08 5.09
C SER A 491 24.84 -22.13 6.58
N PHE A 492 23.62 -22.61 6.88
CA PHE A 492 23.11 -22.76 8.25
C PHE A 492 24.09 -23.51 9.17
N ASP A 493 24.36 -22.93 10.35
CA ASP A 493 25.24 -23.53 11.37
C ASP A 493 24.48 -23.92 12.65
N MET A 494 24.22 -25.22 12.79
CA MET A 494 23.58 -25.79 13.98
C MET A 494 24.41 -25.58 15.27
N LYS A 495 25.74 -25.54 15.18
CA LYS A 495 26.58 -25.29 16.36
C LYS A 495 26.37 -23.87 16.84
N LEU A 496 26.32 -22.90 15.94
CA LEU A 496 26.04 -21.52 16.30
C LEU A 496 24.65 -21.37 16.93
N ALA A 497 23.63 -22.03 16.36
CA ALA A 497 22.28 -22.06 16.95
C ALA A 497 22.28 -22.61 18.39
N ASN A 498 23.03 -23.69 18.66
CA ASN A 498 23.13 -24.25 20.00
C ASN A 498 23.88 -23.34 20.99
N HIS A 499 24.89 -22.59 20.54
CA HIS A 499 25.54 -21.57 21.39
C HIS A 499 24.57 -20.42 21.73
N GLN A 500 23.76 -19.99 20.76
CA GLN A 500 22.73 -18.99 20.97
C GLN A 500 21.65 -19.50 21.94
N LEU A 501 21.24 -20.77 21.82
CA LEU A 501 20.30 -21.40 22.73
C LEU A 501 20.87 -21.46 24.15
N ALA A 502 22.15 -21.80 24.31
CA ALA A 502 22.81 -21.85 25.61
C ALA A 502 22.76 -20.50 26.36
N TYR A 503 22.90 -19.40 25.62
CA TYR A 503 22.78 -18.06 26.17
C TYR A 503 21.35 -17.75 26.64
N LEU A 504 20.36 -18.09 25.82
CA LEU A 504 18.95 -17.83 26.11
C LEU A 504 18.37 -18.75 27.20
N THR A 505 18.94 -19.94 27.39
CA THR A 505 18.38 -21.02 28.24
C THR A 505 17.98 -20.54 29.64
N LYS A 506 18.77 -19.64 30.26
CA LYS A 506 18.51 -19.14 31.62
C LYS A 506 17.25 -18.27 31.74
N GLU A 507 16.83 -17.67 30.63
CA GLU A 507 15.65 -16.80 30.56
C GLU A 507 14.38 -17.59 30.19
N LEU A 508 14.52 -18.87 29.82
CA LEU A 508 13.39 -19.72 29.43
C LEU A 508 12.72 -20.35 30.67
N PRO A 509 11.42 -20.70 30.59
CA PRO A 509 10.73 -21.40 31.67
C PRO A 509 11.43 -22.71 32.08
N GLU A 510 11.34 -23.10 33.35
CA GLU A 510 12.00 -24.29 33.91
C GLU A 510 11.69 -25.56 33.10
N GLU A 511 10.42 -25.76 32.71
CA GLU A 511 10.01 -26.89 31.86
C GLU A 511 10.72 -26.94 30.50
N VAL A 512 11.09 -25.78 29.95
CA VAL A 512 11.82 -25.67 28.68
C VAL A 512 13.31 -25.97 28.92
N GLN A 513 13.86 -25.50 30.04
CA GLN A 513 15.24 -25.81 30.43
C GLN A 513 15.42 -27.33 30.62
N ASP A 514 14.47 -27.99 31.28
CA ASP A 514 14.45 -29.45 31.44
C ASP A 514 14.38 -30.19 30.09
N ALA A 515 13.57 -29.68 29.15
CA ALA A 515 13.50 -30.21 27.80
C ALA A 515 14.83 -30.10 27.05
N ILE A 516 15.51 -28.95 27.17
CA ILE A 516 16.83 -28.68 26.58
C ILE A 516 17.88 -29.64 27.14
N VAL A 517 17.87 -29.86 28.46
CA VAL A 517 18.78 -30.81 29.14
C VAL A 517 18.48 -32.25 28.71
N SER A 518 17.20 -32.63 28.67
CA SER A 518 16.76 -33.97 28.26
C SER A 518 17.22 -34.33 26.85
N LEU A 519 17.15 -33.36 25.94
CA LEU A 519 17.64 -33.48 24.56
C LEU A 519 19.14 -33.20 24.41
N LYS A 520 19.88 -32.85 25.49
CA LYS A 520 21.33 -32.57 25.46
C LYS A 520 21.73 -31.54 24.37
N LEU A 521 20.88 -30.54 24.13
CA LEU A 521 21.07 -29.57 23.05
C LEU A 521 22.21 -28.60 23.32
N VAL A 522 22.46 -28.33 24.61
CA VAL A 522 23.53 -27.46 25.08
C VAL A 522 24.60 -28.35 25.74
N PRO A 523 25.88 -28.26 25.33
CA PRO A 523 26.95 -28.95 26.04
C PRO A 523 26.93 -28.56 27.52
N HIS A 524 27.20 -29.51 28.44
CA HIS A 524 27.33 -29.19 29.86
C HIS A 524 28.20 -27.94 30.00
N LEU A 525 27.62 -26.89 30.59
CA LEU A 525 28.26 -25.59 30.87
C LEU A 525 29.45 -25.84 31.82
N HIS A 526 30.54 -26.40 31.31
CA HIS A 526 31.82 -26.29 31.97
C HIS A 526 32.21 -24.83 31.86
N GLU A 527 32.44 -24.23 33.02
CA GLU A 527 32.95 -22.88 33.26
C GLU A 527 34.08 -22.52 32.29
N THR A 528 33.75 -22.00 31.11
CA THR A 528 34.70 -21.27 30.29
C THR A 528 34.23 -19.84 30.21
N SER A 529 34.75 -19.05 31.15
CA SER A 529 34.57 -17.61 31.32
C SER A 529 35.13 -16.75 30.17
N SER A 530 35.29 -17.29 28.96
CA SER A 530 36.01 -16.61 27.86
C SER A 530 35.14 -16.24 26.64
N SER A 531 33.86 -16.62 26.57
CA SER A 531 32.98 -16.28 25.42
C SER A 531 31.98 -15.14 25.69
N ALA A 532 31.94 -14.58 26.90
CA ALA A 532 31.01 -13.51 27.27
C ALA A 532 31.19 -12.20 26.47
N SER A 533 32.29 -12.05 25.70
CA SER A 533 32.54 -10.85 24.90
C SER A 533 31.87 -10.82 23.53
N LEU A 534 31.29 -11.94 23.05
CA LEU A 534 30.64 -11.99 21.72
C LEU A 534 29.13 -11.72 21.76
N PHE A 535 28.48 -11.86 22.92
CA PHE A 535 27.04 -11.73 23.07
C PHE A 535 26.71 -10.86 24.30
N SER A 536 26.64 -9.55 24.11
CA SER A 536 26.10 -8.62 25.12
C SER A 536 24.60 -8.85 25.31
N SER A 537 24.06 -8.51 26.48
CA SER A 537 22.61 -8.60 26.80
C SER A 537 21.69 -7.93 25.77
N SER A 538 22.21 -6.99 24.97
CA SER A 538 21.55 -6.36 23.83
C SER A 538 21.31 -7.30 22.61
N PHE A 539 21.72 -8.57 22.68
CA PHE A 539 21.51 -9.53 21.60
C PHE A 539 20.04 -9.95 21.42
N PHE A 540 19.30 -10.08 22.53
CA PHE A 540 17.89 -10.48 22.57
C PHE A 540 16.95 -9.37 23.05
N ASN A 541 17.47 -8.17 23.36
CA ASN A 541 16.66 -7.07 23.87
C ASN A 541 16.18 -6.14 22.73
N PRO A 542 14.88 -6.14 22.37
CA PRO A 542 14.36 -5.31 21.29
C PRO A 542 14.44 -3.81 21.59
N ASP A 543 14.43 -3.39 22.87
CA ASP A 543 14.40 -1.98 23.27
C ASP A 543 15.76 -1.25 23.17
N GLU A 544 16.88 -1.98 23.10
CA GLU A 544 18.23 -1.38 23.15
C GLU A 544 18.82 -1.03 21.76
N ARG A 545 18.11 -1.29 20.66
CA ARG A 545 18.62 -1.07 19.27
C ARG A 545 18.01 0.11 18.52
N VAL A 546 17.48 1.11 19.23
CA VAL A 546 17.01 2.39 18.63
C VAL A 546 18.18 3.22 18.03
N GLY A 547 19.44 2.79 18.16
CA GLY A 547 20.62 3.55 17.73
C GLY A 547 21.08 3.41 16.27
N PHE A 548 20.57 2.46 15.46
CA PHE A 548 21.15 2.18 14.12
C PHE A 548 20.21 2.29 12.91
N LEU A 549 18.93 2.59 13.11
CA LEU A 549 18.03 3.03 12.04
C LEU A 549 17.17 4.17 12.58
N SER A 550 17.65 5.40 12.39
CA SER A 550 16.96 6.61 12.83
C SER A 550 15.78 6.95 11.90
N GLU A 551 14.55 6.70 12.35
CA GLU A 551 13.47 7.70 12.38
C GLU A 551 12.60 7.46 13.64
N PRO A 552 12.15 8.51 14.34
CA PRO A 552 11.50 8.35 15.64
C PRO A 552 10.05 7.90 15.48
N TYR A 553 9.74 6.69 15.97
CA TYR A 553 8.37 6.22 16.16
C TYR A 553 7.77 6.88 17.42
N VAL A 554 6.72 7.68 17.23
CA VAL A 554 5.92 8.26 18.31
C VAL A 554 4.91 7.21 18.79
N ARG A 555 5.04 6.76 20.04
CA ARG A 555 4.06 5.86 20.67
C ARG A 555 2.68 6.54 20.74
N PRO A 556 1.57 5.85 20.39
CA PRO A 556 0.23 6.33 20.72
C PRO A 556 0.02 6.23 22.23
N ASP A 557 -0.54 7.29 22.80
CA ASP A 557 -0.90 7.43 24.21
C ASP A 557 -1.96 6.37 24.59
N SER A 558 -1.59 5.45 25.47
CA SER A 558 -2.46 4.39 26.01
C SER A 558 -3.24 4.94 27.20
N SER A 559 -4.14 5.90 26.93
CA SER A 559 -5.06 6.41 27.93
C SER A 559 -6.44 6.67 27.35
N ARG A 560 -7.12 5.62 26.87
CA ARG A 560 -8.58 5.63 26.76
C ARG A 560 -9.17 4.26 27.10
N ALA A 561 -9.75 4.23 28.29
CA ALA A 561 -10.45 3.11 28.89
C ALA A 561 -11.64 2.66 28.03
N TYR A 562 -11.78 1.34 27.91
CA TYR A 562 -13.02 0.67 27.55
C TYR A 562 -14.10 1.04 28.59
N SER A 563 -15.17 1.70 28.14
CA SER A 563 -16.43 1.68 28.87
C SER A 563 -17.38 0.72 28.14
N SER A 564 -17.81 -0.28 28.91
CA SER A 564 -18.82 -1.27 28.59
C SER A 564 -20.16 -0.64 28.19
N VAL A 565 -20.81 -1.19 27.17
CA VAL A 565 -22.25 -1.00 26.95
C VAL A 565 -22.91 -2.38 26.91
N LYS A 566 -23.92 -2.52 27.77
CA LYS A 566 -24.94 -3.59 27.79
C LYS A 566 -25.93 -3.42 26.66
#